data_AF-A0A953NH62-F1
#
_entry.id   AF-A0A953NH62-F1
#
_cell.length_a   1.000
_cell.length_b   1.000
_cell.length_c   1.000
_cell.angle_alpha   90.00
_cell.angle_beta   90.00
_cell.angle_gamma   90.00
#
_symmetry.space_group_name_H-M   'P 1'
#
loop_
_entity.id
_entity.type
_entity.pdbx_description
1 polymer ?
#
loop_
_entity_poly.entity_id
_entity_poly.type
_entity_poly.pdbx_seq_one_letter_code
_entity_poly.pdbx_strand_id
1 'polypeptide(L)'
;MKKKGFTLVESIVALFIFLIIVLISLDFYSFTFEINKKMSKDNSDLINATIAIDFISDKIRTDKIQLINSTNKNRLEIFKTSYGGVLYIKNGILRYNVDSQQIVPQIDYVLVEKKSEKLYKVTVTTNLNNKYTCFIGEAYEKQR
;
A
#
# COMPACT_ATOMS: atom_id res chain seq x y z
N MET A 1 63.78 -20.32 16.41
CA MET A 1 62.69 -19.62 17.13
C MET A 1 61.62 -20.64 17.52
N LYS A 2 61.32 -20.84 18.80
CA LYS A 2 60.23 -21.75 19.23
C LYS A 2 58.88 -21.12 18.85
N LYS A 3 58.08 -21.80 18.03
CA LYS A 3 56.68 -21.42 17.78
C LYS A 3 55.92 -21.60 19.11
N LYS A 4 55.48 -20.49 19.73
CA LYS A 4 54.57 -20.56 20.88
C LYS A 4 53.19 -20.97 20.33
N GLY A 5 52.71 -22.14 20.74
CA GLY A 5 51.34 -22.59 20.43
C GLY A 5 50.33 -21.86 21.30
N PHE A 6 49.08 -21.79 20.85
CA PHE A 6 47.98 -21.32 21.67
C PHE A 6 47.75 -22.25 22.86
N THR A 7 47.54 -21.67 24.03
CA THR A 7 47.12 -22.41 25.22
C THR A 7 45.63 -22.77 25.12
N LEU A 8 45.25 -23.83 25.84
CA LEU A 8 43.86 -24.27 25.92
C LEU A 8 42.94 -23.14 26.43
N VAL A 9 43.42 -22.37 27.41
CA VAL A 9 42.68 -21.24 28.00
C VAL A 9 42.43 -20.14 26.98
N GLU A 10 43.44 -19.75 26.19
CA GLU A 10 43.28 -18.76 25.11
C GLU A 10 42.26 -19.21 24.06
N SER A 11 42.21 -20.52 23.77
CA SER A 11 41.24 -21.08 22.82
C SER A 11 39.80 -21.01 23.35
N ILE A 12 39.58 -21.27 24.64
CA ILE A 12 38.26 -21.18 25.28
C ILE A 12 37.79 -19.72 25.31
N VAL A 13 38.67 -18.79 25.69
CA VAL A 13 38.35 -17.35 25.72
C VAL A 13 38.01 -16.84 24.31
N ALA A 14 38.78 -17.23 23.30
CA ALA A 14 38.50 -16.87 21.91
C ALA A 14 37.14 -17.40 21.43
N LEU A 15 36.80 -18.65 21.78
CA LEU A 15 35.51 -19.24 21.44
C LEU A 15 34.35 -18.50 22.11
N PHE A 16 34.52 -18.09 23.37
CA PHE A 16 33.50 -17.35 24.11
C PHE A 16 33.25 -15.97 23.51
N ILE A 17 34.33 -15.24 23.17
CA ILE A 17 34.24 -13.94 22.48
C ILE A 17 33.57 -14.11 21.11
N PHE A 18 33.95 -15.14 20.35
CA PHE A 18 33.33 -15.45 19.07
C PHE A 18 31.83 -15.71 19.20
N LEU A 19 31.41 -16.46 20.23
CA LEU A 19 30.01 -16.78 20.46
C LEU A 19 29.19 -15.53 20.81
N ILE A 20 29.75 -14.62 21.61
CA ILE A 20 29.14 -13.31 21.89
C ILE A 20 28.95 -12.52 20.59
N ILE A 21 29.97 -12.46 19.73
CA ILE A 21 29.90 -11.74 18.45
C ILE A 21 28.82 -12.35 17.54
N VAL A 22 28.73 -13.68 17.48
CA VAL A 22 27.71 -14.37 16.69
C VAL A 22 26.30 -14.05 17.19
N LEU A 23 26.06 -14.11 18.50
CA LEU A 23 24.75 -13.79 19.09
C LEU A 23 24.33 -12.35 18.77
N ILE A 24 25.21 -11.38 19.00
CA ILE A 24 24.93 -9.96 18.70
C ILE A 24 24.66 -9.77 17.20
N SER A 25 25.40 -10.46 16.34
CA SER A 25 25.22 -10.38 14.88
C SER A 25 23.87 -10.96 14.43
N LEU A 26 23.42 -12.06 15.04
CA LEU A 26 22.13 -12.68 14.76
C LEU A 26 20.96 -11.80 15.22
N ASP A 27 21.08 -11.16 16.38
CA ASP A 27 20.08 -10.23 16.89
C ASP A 27 19.96 -9.00 15.98
N PHE A 28 21.11 -8.43 15.57
CA PHE A 28 21.15 -7.31 14.64
C PHE A 28 20.57 -7.67 13.27
N TYR A 29 20.87 -8.88 12.75
CA TYR A 29 20.31 -9.37 11.51
C TYR A 29 18.78 -9.48 11.59
N SER A 30 18.26 -10.06 12.67
CA SER A 30 16.82 -10.23 12.89
C SER A 30 16.10 -8.88 12.96
N PHE A 31 16.63 -7.94 13.75
CA PHE A 31 16.12 -6.57 13.84
C PHE A 31 16.08 -5.87 12.47
N THR A 32 17.18 -5.93 11.72
CA THR A 32 17.29 -5.31 10.40
C THR A 32 16.29 -5.94 9.41
N PHE A 33 16.14 -7.26 9.44
CA PHE A 33 15.21 -7.98 8.58
C PHE A 33 13.76 -7.57 8.86
N GLU A 34 13.36 -7.45 10.12
CA GLU A 34 12.02 -7.02 10.50
C GLU A 34 11.72 -5.59 10.04
N ILE A 35 12.66 -4.66 10.22
CA ILE A 35 12.54 -3.28 9.72
C ILE A 35 12.36 -3.26 8.21
N ASN A 36 13.22 -3.97 7.47
CA ASN A 36 13.14 -4.00 6.01
C ASN A 36 11.81 -4.60 5.53
N LYS A 37 11.33 -5.66 6.19
CA LYS A 37 10.03 -6.27 5.88
C LYS A 37 8.88 -5.29 6.14
N LYS A 38 8.94 -4.52 7.22
CA LYS A 38 7.93 -3.49 7.52
C LYS A 38 7.95 -2.36 6.49
N MET A 39 9.13 -1.80 6.20
CA MET A 39 9.29 -0.75 5.19
C MET A 39 8.83 -1.21 3.80
N SER A 40 9.13 -2.45 3.42
CA SER A 40 8.68 -3.01 2.14
C SER A 40 7.15 -3.11 2.06
N LYS A 41 6.47 -3.49 3.15
CA LYS A 41 5.01 -3.51 3.21
C LYS A 41 4.42 -2.11 3.11
N ASP A 42 4.92 -1.16 3.91
CA ASP A 42 4.43 0.22 3.93
C ASP A 42 4.60 0.91 2.56
N ASN A 43 5.71 0.63 1.87
CA ASN A 43 5.93 1.13 0.50
C ASN A 43 4.96 0.52 -0.51
N SER A 44 4.72 -0.79 -0.45
CA SER A 44 3.75 -1.44 -1.34
C SER A 44 2.33 -0.92 -1.14
N ASP A 45 1.98 -0.59 0.11
CA ASP A 45 0.68 -0.05 0.49
C ASP A 45 0.44 1.33 -0.10
N LEU A 46 1.42 2.24 0.08
CA LEU A 46 1.39 3.57 -0.51
C LEU A 46 1.29 3.51 -2.04
N ILE A 47 2.11 2.66 -2.69
CA ILE A 47 2.10 2.50 -4.16
C ILE A 47 0.72 2.03 -4.63
N ASN A 48 0.12 1.04 -3.96
CA ASN A 48 -1.19 0.53 -4.34
C ASN A 48 -2.28 1.59 -4.17
N ALA A 49 -2.23 2.35 -3.07
CA ALA A 49 -3.14 3.47 -2.86
C ALA A 49 -2.98 4.55 -3.93
N THR A 50 -1.74 4.90 -4.30
CA THR A 50 -1.46 5.86 -5.37
C THR A 50 -2.02 5.40 -6.71
N ILE A 51 -1.78 4.15 -7.12
CA ILE A 51 -2.33 3.60 -8.37
C ILE A 51 -3.86 3.63 -8.36
N ALA A 52 -4.49 3.28 -7.23
CA ALA A 52 -5.95 3.36 -7.09
C ALA A 52 -6.45 4.80 -7.30
N ILE A 53 -5.83 5.77 -6.61
CA ILE A 53 -6.20 7.18 -6.69
C ILE A 53 -6.00 7.72 -8.10
N ASP A 54 -4.87 7.42 -8.75
CA ASP A 54 -4.55 7.90 -10.09
C ASP A 54 -5.55 7.35 -11.12
N PHE A 55 -5.88 6.06 -11.03
CA PHE A 55 -6.89 5.47 -11.91
C PHE A 55 -8.28 6.09 -11.70
N ILE A 56 -8.69 6.28 -10.44
CA ILE A 56 -9.96 6.94 -10.12
C ILE A 56 -9.96 8.39 -10.61
N SER A 57 -8.85 9.09 -10.42
CA SER A 57 -8.66 10.48 -10.85
C SER A 57 -8.82 10.63 -12.36
N ASP A 58 -8.16 9.76 -13.12
CA ASP A 58 -8.29 9.69 -14.57
C ASP A 58 -9.77 9.54 -14.97
N LYS A 59 -10.47 8.54 -14.41
CA LYS A 59 -11.88 8.29 -14.76
C LYS A 59 -12.83 9.42 -14.37
N ILE A 60 -12.59 10.09 -13.25
CA ILE A 60 -13.38 11.26 -12.84
C ILE A 60 -13.15 12.45 -13.79
N ARG A 61 -11.93 12.61 -14.31
CA ARG A 61 -11.56 13.71 -15.21
C ARG A 61 -12.02 13.48 -16.65
N THR A 62 -11.95 12.24 -17.14
CA THR A 62 -12.26 11.93 -18.54
C THR A 62 -13.74 11.66 -18.77
N ASP A 63 -14.44 11.07 -17.80
CA ASP A 63 -15.81 10.60 -17.96
C ASP A 63 -16.78 11.28 -16.98
N LYS A 64 -18.05 11.36 -17.39
CA LYS A 64 -19.12 11.67 -16.43
C LYS A 64 -19.37 10.44 -15.56
N ILE A 65 -19.17 10.60 -14.26
CA ILE A 65 -19.37 9.53 -13.27
C ILE A 65 -20.71 9.66 -12.53
N GLN A 66 -21.33 8.53 -12.26
CA GLN A 66 -22.47 8.38 -11.36
C GLN A 66 -22.01 7.61 -10.12
N LEU A 67 -22.11 8.23 -8.95
CA LEU A 67 -21.75 7.60 -7.67
C LEU A 67 -22.77 6.53 -7.31
N ILE A 68 -22.27 5.37 -6.88
CA ILE A 68 -23.08 4.23 -6.44
C ILE A 68 -22.81 3.94 -4.97
N ASN A 69 -21.53 3.74 -4.60
CA ASN A 69 -21.07 3.39 -3.26
C ASN A 69 -21.97 2.35 -2.56
N SER A 70 -22.27 1.25 -3.26
CA SER A 70 -23.20 0.22 -2.78
C SER A 70 -22.61 -1.17 -2.92
N THR A 71 -22.88 -2.01 -1.92
CA THR A 71 -22.49 -3.42 -1.95
C THR A 71 -23.52 -4.20 -2.75
N ASN A 72 -23.09 -4.79 -3.87
CA ASN A 72 -23.93 -5.62 -4.71
C ASN A 72 -23.37 -7.05 -4.75
N LYS A 73 -24.13 -7.99 -4.16
CA LYS A 73 -23.75 -9.41 -4.01
C LYS A 73 -22.40 -9.57 -3.31
N ASN A 74 -21.31 -9.64 -4.10
CA ASN A 74 -19.95 -9.95 -3.64
C ASN A 74 -18.92 -8.88 -4.06
N ARG A 75 -19.38 -7.69 -4.46
CA ARG A 75 -18.50 -6.59 -4.82
C ARG A 75 -19.03 -5.27 -4.29
N LEU A 76 -18.12 -4.38 -3.93
CA LEU A 76 -18.44 -2.99 -3.61
C LEU A 76 -18.37 -2.18 -4.89
N GLU A 77 -19.50 -1.71 -5.40
CA GLU A 77 -19.55 -0.82 -6.57
C GLU A 77 -19.39 0.63 -6.12
N ILE A 78 -18.42 1.34 -6.70
CA ILE A 78 -18.02 2.68 -6.27
C ILE A 78 -18.71 3.73 -7.13
N PHE A 79 -18.46 3.69 -8.44
CA PHE A 79 -19.10 4.55 -9.42
C PHE A 79 -19.24 3.85 -10.77
N LYS A 80 -20.08 4.41 -11.62
CA LYS A 80 -20.27 4.01 -13.02
C LYS A 80 -19.96 5.19 -13.94
N THR A 81 -19.30 4.93 -15.06
CA THR A 81 -19.06 5.91 -16.13
C THR A 81 -20.24 5.94 -17.10
N SER A 82 -20.39 7.05 -17.83
CA SER A 82 -21.43 7.21 -18.85
C SER A 82 -21.40 6.14 -19.94
N TYR A 83 -20.23 5.55 -20.21
CA TYR A 83 -20.04 4.47 -21.18
C TYR A 83 -20.39 3.07 -20.63
N GLY A 84 -20.88 2.99 -19.39
CA GLY A 84 -21.32 1.75 -18.77
C GLY A 84 -20.27 1.02 -17.94
N GLY A 85 -19.02 1.51 -17.91
CA GLY A 85 -17.96 0.92 -17.10
C GLY A 85 -18.21 1.14 -15.61
N VAL A 86 -18.09 0.08 -14.81
CA VAL A 86 -18.29 0.12 -13.35
C VAL A 86 -16.96 -0.07 -12.66
N LEU A 87 -16.60 0.83 -11.75
CA LEU A 87 -15.48 0.63 -10.84
C LEU A 87 -15.97 -0.09 -9.59
N TYR A 88 -15.34 -1.19 -9.23
CA TYR A 88 -15.73 -1.98 -8.07
C TYR A 88 -14.55 -2.68 -7.40
N ILE A 89 -14.74 -3.07 -6.14
CA ILE A 89 -13.79 -3.89 -5.39
C ILE A 89 -14.36 -5.28 -5.23
N LYS A 90 -13.55 -6.30 -5.54
CA LYS A 90 -13.87 -7.72 -5.32
C LYS A 90 -12.62 -8.44 -4.85
N ASN A 91 -12.72 -9.13 -3.71
CA ASN A 91 -11.62 -9.87 -3.07
C ASN A 91 -10.37 -9.00 -2.81
N GLY A 92 -10.57 -7.77 -2.31
CA GLY A 92 -9.47 -6.84 -2.02
C GLY A 92 -8.75 -6.29 -3.26
N ILE A 93 -9.35 -6.42 -4.45
CA ILE A 93 -8.76 -5.95 -5.71
C ILE A 93 -9.71 -4.94 -6.34
N LEU A 94 -9.19 -3.76 -6.68
CA LEU A 94 -9.88 -2.75 -7.46
C LEU A 94 -9.91 -3.17 -8.92
N ARG A 95 -11.10 -3.17 -9.51
CA ARG A 95 -11.36 -3.64 -10.88
C ARG A 95 -12.24 -2.64 -11.62
N TYR A 96 -12.14 -2.64 -12.93
CA TYR A 96 -12.95 -1.79 -13.80
C TYR A 96 -13.66 -2.62 -14.86
N ASN A 97 -14.97 -2.45 -14.99
CA ASN A 97 -15.85 -3.07 -15.98
C ASN A 97 -16.00 -4.61 -15.84
N VAL A 98 -14.93 -5.38 -16.01
CA VAL A 98 -14.92 -6.85 -16.03
C VAL A 98 -13.89 -7.44 -15.05
N ASP A 99 -14.12 -8.68 -14.61
CA ASP A 99 -13.26 -9.31 -13.59
C ASP A 99 -11.82 -9.50 -14.10
N SER A 100 -11.58 -9.66 -15.40
CA SER A 100 -10.22 -9.80 -15.95
C SER A 100 -9.40 -8.51 -15.88
N GLN A 101 -10.05 -7.34 -15.79
CA GLN A 101 -9.38 -6.05 -15.76
C GLN A 101 -9.10 -5.63 -14.32
N GLN A 102 -7.97 -6.09 -13.82
CA GLN A 102 -7.44 -5.75 -12.50
C GLN A 102 -6.67 -4.44 -12.56
N ILE A 103 -7.00 -3.50 -11.69
CA ILE A 103 -6.30 -2.22 -11.58
C ILE A 103 -5.19 -2.34 -10.54
N VAL A 104 -5.56 -2.68 -9.31
CA VAL A 104 -4.61 -2.76 -8.20
C VAL A 104 -5.15 -3.67 -7.08
N PRO A 105 -4.30 -4.52 -6.48
CA PRO A 105 -4.67 -5.34 -5.33
C PRO A 105 -4.58 -4.57 -4.01
N GLN A 106 -4.93 -5.25 -2.91
CA GLN A 106 -4.78 -4.77 -1.53
C GLN A 106 -5.60 -3.52 -1.19
N ILE A 107 -6.75 -3.34 -1.84
CA ILE A 107 -7.69 -2.26 -1.57
C ILE A 107 -8.93 -2.84 -0.90
N ASP A 108 -9.19 -2.44 0.34
CA ASP A 108 -10.34 -2.91 1.12
C ASP A 108 -11.58 -2.08 0.82
N TYR A 109 -11.41 -0.77 0.69
CA TYR A 109 -12.53 0.15 0.55
C TYR A 109 -12.14 1.39 -0.23
N VAL A 110 -13.07 1.89 -1.06
CA VAL A 110 -12.94 3.17 -1.74
C VAL A 110 -14.26 3.91 -1.56
N LEU A 111 -14.16 5.16 -1.14
CA LEU A 111 -15.28 6.08 -1.04
C LEU A 111 -15.03 7.29 -1.93
N VAL A 112 -15.95 7.54 -2.84
CA VAL A 112 -15.97 8.77 -3.65
C VAL A 112 -17.15 9.61 -3.21
N GLU A 113 -16.87 10.80 -2.70
CA GLU A 113 -17.87 11.79 -2.29
C GLU A 113 -17.82 13.00 -3.24
N LYS A 114 -18.97 13.43 -3.76
CA LYS A 114 -19.07 14.69 -4.49
C LYS A 114 -19.13 15.85 -3.47
N LYS A 115 -18.21 16.81 -3.56
CA LYS A 115 -18.19 18.01 -2.69
C LYS A 115 -18.74 19.24 -3.40
N SER A 116 -18.54 19.37 -4.71
CA SER A 116 -19.16 20.39 -5.56
C SER A 116 -19.36 19.86 -6.98
N GLU A 117 -19.84 20.68 -7.93
CA GLU A 117 -20.06 20.23 -9.31
C GLU A 117 -18.84 19.56 -9.95
N LYS A 118 -17.65 20.11 -9.72
CA LYS A 118 -16.38 19.64 -10.29
C LYS A 118 -15.38 19.13 -9.26
N LEU A 119 -15.75 19.04 -7.98
CA LEU A 119 -14.84 18.60 -6.92
C LEU A 119 -15.33 17.31 -6.26
N TYR A 120 -14.47 16.29 -6.29
CA TYR A 120 -14.70 15.01 -5.64
C TYR A 120 -13.63 14.78 -4.57
N LYS A 121 -14.02 14.16 -3.47
CA LYS A 121 -13.11 13.64 -2.46
C LYS A 121 -13.07 12.12 -2.61
N VAL A 122 -11.89 11.58 -2.87
CA VAL A 122 -11.65 10.15 -2.99
C VAL A 122 -10.87 9.70 -1.78
N THR A 123 -11.39 8.70 -1.08
CA THR A 123 -10.73 8.06 0.05
C THR A 123 -10.50 6.59 -0.26
N VAL A 124 -9.25 6.16 -0.26
CA VAL A 124 -8.85 4.75 -0.48
C VAL A 124 -8.36 4.20 0.85
N THR A 125 -8.92 3.06 1.27
CA THR A 125 -8.47 2.29 2.43
C THR A 125 -7.85 0.99 1.93
N THR A 126 -6.61 0.74 2.34
CA THR A 126 -5.85 -0.46 1.96
C THR A 126 -5.99 -1.57 2.99
N ASN A 127 -5.47 -2.76 2.69
CA ASN A 127 -5.49 -3.92 3.58
C ASN A 127 -4.69 -3.76 4.89
N LEU A 128 -3.81 -2.75 4.96
CA LEU A 128 -3.14 -2.35 6.20
C LEU A 128 -3.98 -1.37 7.04
N ASN A 129 -5.23 -1.11 6.64
CA ASN A 129 -6.15 -0.16 7.26
C ASN A 129 -5.66 1.30 7.23
N ASN A 130 -4.69 1.60 6.36
CA ASN A 130 -4.25 2.96 6.08
C ASN A 130 -5.26 3.66 5.17
N LYS A 131 -5.46 4.96 5.39
CA LYS A 131 -6.43 5.77 4.65
C LYS A 131 -5.72 6.89 3.90
N TYR A 132 -5.90 6.91 2.59
CA TYR A 132 -5.35 7.90 1.69
C TYR A 132 -6.48 8.71 1.08
N THR A 133 -6.43 10.03 1.23
CA THR A 133 -7.48 10.94 0.73
C THR A 133 -6.90 11.88 -0.31
N CYS A 134 -7.57 12.01 -1.45
CA CYS A 134 -7.24 12.95 -2.50
C CYS A 134 -8.48 13.74 -2.91
N PHE A 135 -8.28 15.01 -3.29
CA PHE A 135 -9.32 15.85 -3.88
C PHE A 135 -9.07 15.96 -5.38
N ILE A 136 -10.11 15.68 -6.17
CA ILE A 136 -10.02 15.55 -7.62
C ILE A 136 -11.04 16.50 -8.21
N GLY A 137 -10.56 17.55 -8.88
CA GLY A 137 -11.38 18.59 -9.45
C GLY A 137 -10.61 19.84 -9.86
N GLU A 138 -11.29 20.79 -10.50
CA GLU A 138 -10.79 22.15 -10.66
C GLU A 138 -10.85 22.85 -9.29
N ALA A 139 -9.72 23.41 -8.84
CA ALA A 139 -9.70 24.24 -7.65
C ALA A 139 -10.63 25.45 -7.89
N TYR A 140 -11.52 25.73 -6.94
CA TYR A 140 -12.30 26.96 -6.93
C TYR A 140 -11.31 28.14 -6.80
N GLU A 141 -10.92 28.73 -7.92
CA GLU A 141 -10.38 30.08 -7.88
C GLU A 141 -11.52 30.99 -7.45
N LYS A 142 -11.40 31.51 -6.22
CA LYS A 142 -12.30 32.51 -5.67
C LYS A 142 -12.20 33.74 -6.57
N GLN A 143 -13.14 33.93 -7.50
CA GLN A 143 -13.24 35.17 -8.26
C GLN A 143 -13.38 36.32 -7.26
N ARG A 144 -12.38 37.20 -7.25
CA ARG A 144 -12.37 38.46 -6.50
C ARG A 144 -13.29 39.47 -7.16
#